data_AF-A0A9D8EPH7-F1
#
_entry.id   AF-A0A9D8EPH7-F1
#
_cell.length_a   1.000
_cell.length_b   1.000
_cell.length_c   1.000
_cell.angle_alpha   90.00
_cell.angle_beta   90.00
_cell.angle_gamma   90.00
#
_symmetry.space_group_name_H-M   'P 1'
#
loop_
_entity.id
_entity.type
_entity.pdbx_description
1 polymer ?
#
loop_
_entity_poly.entity_id
_entity_poly.type
_entity_poly.pdbx_seq_one_letter_code
_entity_poly.pdbx_strand_id
1 'polypeptide(L)'
;MNTINSIEDFFFPIKKSSVYYVDNNGMLNKIDNKRSILTDDDKYISVVSDNYHLIRNKDIIEPLVETFDKIGIKYTIDNIHSYCKPNKMNLRLILPDIEFDEKIEGDDGKSKYNFSLSLHNSYDGSTSVRVLWSLYRLICKNGAMINKILNSFRIKHTKYADIEKIKMEMDRVYSKIPQIQEKFEELSNIKVNAEFMKIILNELGKRLYEKINGDALLLSNTFNRLQLFNLLTQYVSHNIKQDRMLHYQNKISNIFVM
;
A
#
# COMPACT_ATOMS: atom_id res chain seq x y z
N MET A 1 -14.28 17.25 6.04
CA MET A 1 -13.68 15.91 6.19
C MET A 1 -13.86 15.52 7.64
N ASN A 2 -14.41 14.34 7.95
CA ASN A 2 -14.44 13.87 9.33
C ASN A 2 -12.99 13.73 9.81
N THR A 3 -12.67 14.33 10.95
CA THR A 3 -11.35 14.17 11.58
C THR A 3 -11.23 12.74 12.05
N ILE A 4 -10.28 12.00 11.49
CA ILE A 4 -9.97 10.64 11.92
C ILE A 4 -9.11 10.75 13.18
N ASN A 5 -9.62 10.25 14.28
CA ASN A 5 -8.96 10.29 15.57
C ASN A 5 -8.68 8.88 16.11
N SER A 6 -9.36 7.86 15.58
CA SER A 6 -9.35 6.50 16.09
C SER A 6 -9.56 5.47 14.98
N ILE A 7 -9.32 4.19 15.30
CA ILE A 7 -9.55 3.09 14.38
C ILE A 7 -11.06 2.83 14.20
N GLU A 8 -11.84 3.11 15.24
CA GLU A 8 -13.28 2.96 15.27
C GLU A 8 -13.97 3.84 14.23
N ASP A 9 -13.34 4.96 13.84
CA ASP A 9 -13.79 5.83 12.73
C ASP A 9 -13.86 5.08 11.38
N PHE A 10 -13.21 3.93 11.26
CA PHE A 10 -13.24 3.08 10.07
C PHE A 10 -14.32 1.99 10.13
N PHE A 11 -15.00 1.78 11.27
CA PHE A 11 -16.02 0.75 11.46
C PHE A 11 -17.38 1.17 10.89
N PHE A 12 -17.36 1.66 9.66
CA PHE A 12 -18.53 2.18 8.98
C PHE A 12 -19.58 1.07 8.79
N PRO A 13 -20.79 1.22 9.38
CA PRO A 13 -21.78 0.16 9.41
C PRO A 13 -22.58 0.10 8.12
N ILE A 14 -22.81 -1.13 7.64
CA ILE A 14 -23.48 -1.40 6.37
C ILE A 14 -24.27 -2.71 6.40
N LYS A 15 -25.31 -2.75 5.58
CA LYS A 15 -26.21 -3.89 5.42
C LYS A 15 -26.47 -4.24 3.96
N LYS A 16 -26.82 -5.50 3.71
CA LYS A 16 -27.28 -5.98 2.39
C LYS A 16 -28.81 -5.99 2.36
N SER A 17 -29.39 -5.55 1.26
CA SER A 17 -30.82 -5.64 1.00
C SER A 17 -31.12 -6.19 -0.39
N SER A 18 -32.37 -6.58 -0.62
CA SER A 18 -32.85 -7.01 -1.93
C SER A 18 -33.01 -5.82 -2.88
N VAL A 19 -32.75 -6.05 -4.16
CA VAL A 19 -32.95 -5.05 -5.23
C VAL A 19 -34.28 -5.35 -5.91
N TYR A 20 -35.04 -4.30 -6.17
CA TYR A 20 -36.30 -4.37 -6.88
C TYR A 20 -36.31 -3.39 -8.07
N TYR A 21 -37.09 -3.70 -9.09
CA TYR A 21 -37.40 -2.79 -10.20
C TYR A 21 -38.91 -2.76 -10.40
N VAL A 22 -39.39 -1.66 -10.99
CA VAL A 22 -40.79 -1.53 -11.41
C VAL A 22 -40.84 -1.81 -12.89
N ASP A 23 -41.66 -2.77 -13.32
CA ASP A 23 -41.85 -3.05 -14.74
C ASP A 23 -42.80 -2.04 -15.40
N ASN A 24 -43.01 -2.20 -16.71
CA ASN A 24 -43.87 -1.31 -17.49
C ASN A 24 -45.35 -1.34 -17.04
N ASN A 25 -45.76 -2.35 -16.27
CA ASN A 25 -47.11 -2.51 -15.73
C ASN A 25 -47.23 -1.94 -14.32
N GLY A 26 -46.17 -1.35 -13.77
CA GLY A 26 -46.15 -0.83 -12.40
C GLY A 26 -45.94 -1.90 -11.33
N MET A 27 -45.63 -3.15 -11.71
CA MET A 27 -45.40 -4.22 -10.73
C MET A 27 -43.97 -4.18 -10.20
N LEU A 28 -43.84 -4.31 -8.88
CA LEU A 28 -42.55 -4.39 -8.19
C LEU A 28 -42.00 -5.82 -8.28
N ASN A 29 -40.89 -5.98 -9.00
CA ASN A 29 -40.23 -7.27 -9.24
C ASN A 29 -38.86 -7.29 -8.56
N LYS A 30 -38.51 -8.41 -7.93
CA LYS A 30 -37.20 -8.60 -7.29
C LYS A 30 -36.15 -9.06 -8.30
N ILE A 31 -34.92 -8.59 -8.16
CA ILE A 31 -33.76 -9.08 -8.93
C ILE A 31 -33.00 -10.09 -8.07
N ASP A 32 -33.09 -11.39 -8.40
CA ASP A 32 -32.56 -12.46 -7.52
C ASP A 32 -31.04 -12.52 -7.43
N ASN A 33 -30.32 -12.17 -8.49
CA ASN A 33 -28.85 -12.26 -8.54
C ASN A 33 -28.13 -10.98 -8.12
N LYS A 34 -28.85 -10.01 -7.54
CA LYS A 34 -28.32 -8.72 -7.11
C LYS A 34 -28.69 -8.40 -5.66
N ARG A 35 -27.81 -7.66 -5.00
CA ARG A 35 -28.04 -7.10 -3.66
C ARG A 35 -27.66 -5.62 -3.66
N SER A 36 -28.44 -4.81 -2.96
CA SER A 36 -28.05 -3.44 -2.65
C SER A 36 -27.19 -3.46 -1.39
N ILE A 37 -26.16 -2.64 -1.40
CA ILE A 37 -25.41 -2.27 -0.19
C ILE A 37 -25.97 -0.93 0.26
N LEU A 38 -26.38 -0.89 1.51
CA LEU A 38 -26.92 0.29 2.16
C LEU A 38 -26.09 0.59 3.41
N THR A 39 -26.06 1.86 3.79
CA THR A 39 -25.71 2.24 5.17
C THR A 39 -26.79 1.75 6.12
N ASP A 40 -26.52 1.77 7.43
CA ASP A 40 -27.53 1.41 8.42
C ASP A 40 -28.76 2.34 8.40
N ASP A 41 -28.56 3.63 8.08
CA ASP A 41 -29.62 4.63 7.85
C ASP A 41 -30.24 4.58 6.44
N ASP A 42 -30.15 3.43 5.77
CA ASP A 42 -30.79 3.11 4.49
C ASP A 42 -30.35 3.98 3.30
N LYS A 43 -29.21 4.67 3.40
CA LYS A 43 -28.61 5.37 2.25
C LYS A 43 -27.98 4.37 1.28
N TYR A 44 -28.33 4.54 0.02
CA TYR A 44 -27.79 3.73 -1.07
C TYR A 44 -26.27 3.92 -1.26
N ILE A 45 -25.54 2.81 -1.37
CA ILE A 45 -24.12 2.80 -1.72
C ILE A 45 -23.92 2.22 -3.13
N SER A 46 -24.40 1.00 -3.37
CA SER A 46 -24.13 0.27 -4.61
C SER A 46 -25.11 -0.90 -4.82
N VAL A 47 -25.11 -1.45 -6.03
CA VAL A 47 -25.69 -2.76 -6.34
C VAL A 47 -24.56 -3.71 -6.73
N VAL A 48 -24.49 -4.85 -6.07
CA VAL A 48 -23.49 -5.90 -6.29
C VAL A 48 -24.15 -7.22 -6.67
N SER A 49 -23.34 -8.19 -7.11
CA SER A 49 -23.83 -9.57 -7.29
C SER A 49 -24.24 -10.19 -5.95
N ASP A 50 -25.24 -11.08 -5.94
CA ASP A 50 -25.60 -11.87 -4.76
C ASP A 50 -24.43 -12.71 -4.20
N ASN A 51 -23.48 -13.09 -5.05
CA ASN A 51 -22.26 -13.79 -4.64
C ASN A 51 -21.20 -12.88 -4.00
N TYR A 52 -21.43 -11.57 -3.96
CA TYR A 52 -20.53 -10.62 -3.33
C TYR A 52 -20.55 -10.81 -1.81
N HIS A 53 -19.42 -11.26 -1.28
CA HIS A 53 -19.24 -11.42 0.15
C HIS A 53 -18.81 -10.09 0.77
N LEU A 54 -19.65 -9.59 1.65
CA LEU A 54 -19.43 -8.33 2.32
C LEU A 54 -18.43 -8.56 3.45
N ILE A 55 -17.24 -7.99 3.32
CA ILE A 55 -16.19 -8.04 4.34
C ILE A 55 -16.17 -6.67 4.99
N ARG A 56 -16.52 -6.56 6.28
CA ARG A 56 -16.58 -5.26 6.95
C ARG A 56 -15.18 -4.80 7.33
N ASN A 57 -15.00 -3.49 7.40
CA ASN A 57 -13.73 -2.90 7.83
C ASN A 57 -13.33 -3.39 9.23
N LYS A 58 -14.30 -3.51 10.13
CA LYS A 58 -14.12 -4.06 11.48
C LYS A 58 -13.48 -5.46 11.45
N ASP A 59 -14.01 -6.36 10.62
CA ASP A 59 -13.54 -7.74 10.46
C ASP A 59 -12.09 -7.82 9.93
N ILE A 60 -11.56 -6.74 9.35
CA ILE A 60 -10.19 -6.65 8.85
C ILE A 60 -9.27 -6.00 9.89
N ILE A 61 -9.72 -4.91 10.50
CA ILE A 61 -8.88 -4.05 11.32
C ILE A 61 -8.74 -4.61 12.75
N GLU A 62 -9.79 -5.16 13.36
CA GLU A 62 -9.67 -5.72 14.72
C GLU A 62 -8.63 -6.85 14.78
N PRO A 63 -8.65 -7.86 13.89
CA PRO A 63 -7.62 -8.90 13.89
C PRO A 63 -6.18 -8.37 13.75
N LEU A 64 -6.02 -7.29 12.98
CA LEU A 64 -4.75 -6.62 12.77
C LEU A 64 -4.27 -5.93 14.05
N VAL A 65 -5.14 -5.15 14.69
CA VAL A 65 -4.81 -4.41 15.92
C VAL A 65 -4.54 -5.37 17.07
N GLU A 66 -5.35 -6.40 17.25
CA GLU A 66 -5.12 -7.47 18.23
C GLU A 66 -3.75 -8.12 18.05
N THR A 67 -3.33 -8.31 16.79
CA THR A 67 -2.01 -8.88 16.48
C THR A 67 -0.89 -7.92 16.85
N PHE A 68 -1.03 -6.63 16.52
CA PHE A 68 -0.07 -5.59 16.92
C PHE A 68 0.06 -5.48 18.44
N ASP A 69 -1.05 -5.48 19.16
CA ASP A 69 -1.07 -5.44 20.63
C ASP A 69 -0.38 -6.68 21.22
N LYS A 70 -0.68 -7.87 20.69
CA LYS A 70 -0.09 -9.14 21.14
C LYS A 70 1.43 -9.19 20.97
N ILE A 71 1.97 -8.61 19.90
CA ILE A 71 3.41 -8.58 19.61
C ILE A 71 4.08 -7.28 20.07
N GLY A 72 3.34 -6.38 20.72
CA GLY A 72 3.85 -5.13 21.28
C GLY A 72 4.26 -4.07 20.26
N ILE A 73 3.71 -4.13 19.03
CA ILE A 73 3.96 -3.10 18.01
C ILE A 73 3.07 -1.89 18.27
N LYS A 74 3.70 -0.72 18.40
CA LYS A 74 2.97 0.55 18.38
C LYS A 74 2.69 0.99 16.96
N TYR A 75 1.60 1.73 16.79
CA TYR A 75 1.26 2.34 15.51
C TYR A 75 0.65 3.73 15.70
N THR A 76 0.71 4.54 14.65
CA THR A 76 -0.01 5.81 14.53
C THR A 76 -0.80 5.84 13.23
N ILE A 77 -1.95 6.53 13.22
CA ILE A 77 -2.75 6.68 12.00
C ILE A 77 -2.18 7.84 11.17
N ASP A 78 -1.92 7.57 9.88
CA ASP A 78 -1.59 8.63 8.92
C ASP A 78 -2.88 9.34 8.51
N ASN A 79 -3.22 10.43 9.21
CA ASN A 79 -4.44 11.20 8.98
C ASN A 79 -4.49 11.92 7.62
N ILE A 80 -3.36 12.05 6.92
CA ILE A 80 -3.31 12.69 5.61
C ILE A 80 -3.82 11.73 4.53
N HIS A 81 -3.45 10.45 4.65
CA HIS A 81 -3.76 9.44 3.63
C HIS A 81 -4.93 8.55 4.01
N SER A 82 -5.23 8.45 5.29
CA SER A 82 -6.33 7.64 5.76
C SER A 82 -7.66 8.37 5.52
N TYR A 83 -8.65 7.62 5.06
CA TYR A 83 -10.02 8.10 4.90
C TYR A 83 -11.00 6.94 5.03
N CYS A 84 -12.18 7.26 5.55
CA CYS A 84 -13.32 6.36 5.55
C CYS A 84 -14.51 7.05 4.89
N LYS A 85 -15.05 6.43 3.84
CA LYS A 85 -16.27 6.86 3.15
C LYS A 85 -17.26 5.71 3.16
N PRO A 86 -18.57 5.97 3.00
CA PRO A 86 -19.58 4.91 3.03
C PRO A 86 -19.32 3.75 2.08
N ASN A 87 -18.71 4.01 0.92
CA ASN A 87 -18.45 3.00 -0.09
C ASN A 87 -17.03 2.40 -0.04
N LYS A 88 -16.07 3.06 0.61
CA LYS A 88 -14.66 2.63 0.61
C LYS A 88 -13.83 3.25 1.71
N MET A 89 -12.78 2.55 2.13
CA MET A 89 -11.78 3.05 3.05
C MET A 89 -10.34 2.90 2.52
N ASN A 90 -9.49 3.77 3.05
CA ASN A 90 -8.05 3.57 3.11
C ASN A 90 -7.62 3.85 4.55
N LEU A 91 -7.08 2.88 5.26
CA LEU A 91 -6.46 3.08 6.58
C LEU A 91 -4.97 2.86 6.44
N ARG A 92 -4.16 3.86 6.77
CA ARG A 92 -2.71 3.71 6.84
C ARG A 92 -2.22 3.87 8.27
N LEU A 93 -1.49 2.86 8.71
CA LEU A 93 -0.81 2.80 10.00
C LEU A 93 0.70 2.96 9.77
N ILE A 94 1.33 3.85 10.51
CA ILE A 94 2.79 4.02 10.58
C ILE A 94 3.27 3.29 11.83
N LEU A 95 4.34 2.50 11.72
CA LEU A 95 4.95 1.78 12.83
C LEU A 95 6.22 2.54 13.26
N PRO A 96 6.13 3.44 14.27
CA PRO A 96 7.24 4.32 14.63
C PRO A 96 8.44 3.56 15.18
N ASP A 97 8.23 2.40 15.80
CA ASP A 97 9.32 1.62 16.41
C ASP A 97 10.13 0.81 15.37
N ILE A 98 9.66 0.75 14.12
CA ILE A 98 10.36 0.06 13.02
C ILE A 98 10.86 1.12 12.05
N GLU A 99 12.05 1.63 12.33
CA GLU A 99 12.72 2.65 11.54
C GLU A 99 13.83 2.07 10.67
N PHE A 100 14.10 2.76 9.56
CA PHE A 100 15.22 2.49 8.66
C PHE A 100 15.94 3.81 8.40
N ASP A 101 17.23 3.84 8.70
CA ASP A 101 18.06 5.03 8.51
C ASP A 101 18.59 5.07 7.08
N GLU A 102 18.34 6.18 6.38
CA GLU A 102 19.07 6.51 5.15
C GLU A 102 20.38 7.19 5.55
N LYS A 103 21.47 6.43 5.65
CA LYS A 103 22.80 7.00 5.87
C LYS A 103 23.26 7.73 4.60
N ILE A 104 23.19 9.05 4.62
CA ILE A 104 23.73 9.92 3.58
C ILE A 104 24.92 10.67 4.18
N GLU A 105 26.09 10.59 3.52
CA GLU A 105 27.26 11.40 3.90
C GLU A 105 26.89 12.89 3.87
N GLY A 106 26.97 13.57 5.02
CA GLY A 106 26.63 14.99 5.16
C GLY A 106 25.16 15.30 5.48
N ASP A 107 24.29 14.29 5.62
CA ASP A 107 22.94 14.46 6.15
C ASP A 107 22.96 14.40 7.69
N ASP A 108 22.14 15.22 8.35
CA ASP A 108 22.09 15.36 9.80
C ASP A 108 21.25 14.25 10.48
N GLY A 109 21.16 13.08 9.83
CA GLY A 109 20.40 11.92 10.32
C GLY A 109 18.88 12.09 10.23
N LYS A 110 18.38 13.05 9.45
CA LYS A 110 16.95 13.36 9.37
C LYS A 110 16.17 12.51 8.36
N SER A 111 16.85 11.79 7.47
CA SER A 111 16.20 10.97 6.44
C SER A 111 15.83 9.58 6.97
N LYS A 112 14.74 9.50 7.72
CA LYS A 112 14.20 8.24 8.27
C LYS A 112 13.01 7.71 7.48
N TYR A 113 12.95 6.40 7.34
CA TYR A 113 11.78 5.67 6.88
C TYR A 113 11.17 4.93 8.05
N ASN A 114 9.85 4.95 8.18
CA ASN A 114 9.10 4.09 9.07
C ASN A 114 8.44 2.98 8.26
N PHE A 115 8.33 1.79 8.85
CA PHE A 115 7.47 0.76 8.30
C PHE A 115 6.01 1.22 8.39
N SER A 116 5.20 0.84 7.41
CA SER A 116 3.81 1.23 7.33
C SER A 116 2.96 0.13 6.73
N LEU A 117 1.69 0.14 7.09
CA LEU A 117 0.67 -0.77 6.60
C LEU A 117 -0.49 0.06 6.06
N SER A 118 -0.92 -0.20 4.82
CA SER A 118 -2.13 0.39 4.24
C SER A 118 -3.18 -0.70 3.99
N LEU A 119 -4.38 -0.51 4.53
CA LEU A 119 -5.56 -1.32 4.31
C LEU A 119 -6.52 -0.59 3.38
N HIS A 120 -6.92 -1.25 2.30
CA HIS A 120 -8.00 -0.78 1.44
C HIS A 120 -9.14 -1.77 1.48
N ASN A 121 -10.36 -1.23 1.49
CA ASN A 121 -11.57 -2.02 1.31
C ASN A 121 -12.61 -1.18 0.59
N SER A 122 -13.49 -1.82 -0.17
CA SER A 122 -14.67 -1.16 -0.72
C SER A 122 -15.88 -2.05 -0.57
N TYR A 123 -17.03 -1.42 -0.38
CA TYR A 123 -18.32 -2.09 -0.34
C TYR A 123 -19.07 -1.97 -1.68
N ASP A 124 -18.60 -1.11 -2.59
CA ASP A 124 -19.17 -0.93 -3.93
C ASP A 124 -18.58 -1.87 -4.99
N GLY A 125 -17.67 -2.76 -4.61
CA GLY A 125 -17.00 -3.69 -5.50
C GLY A 125 -15.93 -3.06 -6.39
N SER A 126 -15.64 -1.76 -6.24
CA SER A 126 -14.55 -1.08 -6.97
C SER A 126 -13.18 -1.63 -6.59
N THR A 127 -13.03 -2.08 -5.35
CA THR A 127 -11.77 -2.55 -4.78
C THR A 127 -12.02 -3.79 -3.92
N SER A 128 -11.11 -4.73 -3.98
CA SER A 128 -10.99 -5.84 -3.02
C SER A 128 -10.43 -5.34 -1.69
N VAL A 129 -10.48 -6.18 -0.65
CA VAL A 129 -9.56 -6.02 0.48
C VAL A 129 -8.13 -6.10 -0.04
N ARG A 130 -7.33 -5.08 0.25
CA ARG A 130 -5.90 -5.05 -0.05
C ARG A 130 -5.15 -4.63 1.19
N VAL A 131 -4.03 -5.29 1.42
CA VAL A 131 -3.11 -4.95 2.48
C VAL A 131 -1.76 -4.72 1.83
N LEU A 132 -1.17 -3.56 2.09
CA LEU A 132 0.11 -3.16 1.53
C LEU A 132 1.06 -2.81 2.65
N TRP A 133 2.20 -3.49 2.65
CA TRP A 133 3.31 -3.17 3.53
C TRP A 133 4.26 -2.24 2.78
N SER A 134 4.66 -1.15 3.42
CA SER A 134 5.52 -0.16 2.77
C SER A 134 6.51 0.52 3.70
N LEU A 135 7.61 1.00 3.12
CA LEU A 135 8.45 1.99 3.77
C LEU A 135 7.89 3.39 3.48
N TYR A 136 7.69 4.18 4.54
CA TYR A 136 7.13 5.52 4.51
C TYR A 136 8.15 6.53 5.02
N ARG A 137 8.45 7.55 4.22
CA ARG A 137 9.38 8.63 4.59
C ARG A 137 8.62 9.87 5.03
N LEU A 138 8.84 10.32 6.27
CA LEU A 138 8.17 11.49 6.85
C LEU A 138 8.65 12.84 6.26
N ILE A 139 9.95 12.95 5.95
CA ILE A 139 10.55 14.22 5.50
C ILE A 139 10.74 14.20 3.98
N CYS A 140 9.83 14.85 3.25
CA CYS A 140 10.03 15.19 1.85
C CYS A 140 9.68 16.67 1.63
N LYS A 141 10.70 17.54 1.59
CA LYS A 141 10.57 19.00 1.36
C LYS A 141 9.89 19.39 0.04
N ASN A 142 9.65 18.43 -0.87
CA ASN A 142 9.05 18.67 -2.19
C ASN A 142 7.80 17.81 -2.47
N GLY A 143 7.10 17.30 -1.45
CA GLY A 143 5.81 16.61 -1.62
C GLY A 143 5.86 15.27 -2.36
N ALA A 144 7.05 14.78 -2.73
CA ALA A 144 7.24 13.44 -3.29
C ALA A 144 7.27 12.41 -2.16
N MET A 145 6.12 11.83 -1.84
CA MET A 145 6.05 10.70 -0.92
C MET A 145 6.41 9.42 -1.64
N ILE A 146 7.54 8.81 -1.28
CA ILE A 146 7.91 7.50 -1.83
C ILE A 146 7.30 6.45 -0.90
N ASN A 147 6.18 5.86 -1.33
CA ASN A 147 5.66 4.63 -0.75
C ASN A 147 6.29 3.47 -1.52
N LYS A 148 7.26 2.79 -0.92
CA LYS A 148 7.77 1.54 -1.48
C LYS A 148 6.90 0.39 -1.00
N ILE A 149 6.16 -0.26 -1.89
CA ILE A 149 5.42 -1.48 -1.56
C ILE A 149 6.44 -2.63 -1.44
N LEU A 150 6.58 -3.18 -0.24
CA LEU A 150 7.43 -4.32 0.06
C LEU A 150 6.69 -5.65 -0.12
N ASN A 151 5.42 -5.65 0.28
CA ASN A 151 4.53 -6.78 0.06
C ASN A 151 3.11 -6.26 -0.15
N SER A 152 2.33 -6.98 -0.96
CA SER A 152 0.90 -6.73 -1.07
C SER A 152 0.16 -8.03 -1.24
N PHE A 153 -1.00 -8.12 -0.59
CA PHE A 153 -1.91 -9.22 -0.83
C PHE A 153 -3.33 -8.71 -1.00
N ARG A 154 -4.16 -9.54 -1.65
CA ARG A 154 -5.49 -9.18 -2.10
C ARG A 154 -6.49 -10.28 -1.78
N ILE A 155 -7.58 -9.93 -1.10
CA ILE A 155 -8.71 -10.84 -0.84
C ILE A 155 -9.93 -10.33 -1.62
N LYS A 156 -10.44 -11.15 -2.54
CA LYS A 156 -11.64 -10.81 -3.32
C LYS A 156 -12.88 -10.98 -2.44
N HIS A 157 -13.90 -10.17 -2.69
CA HIS A 157 -15.22 -10.25 -2.04
C HIS A 157 -16.05 -11.42 -2.57
N THR A 158 -15.56 -12.65 -2.39
CA THR A 158 -16.26 -13.88 -2.76
C THR A 158 -16.62 -14.66 -1.51
N LYS A 159 -17.58 -15.59 -1.62
CA LYS A 159 -17.99 -16.48 -0.50
C LYS A 159 -16.83 -17.32 0.07
N TYR A 160 -15.71 -17.40 -0.64
CA TYR A 160 -14.48 -18.11 -0.24
C TYR A 160 -13.39 -17.16 0.27
N ALA A 161 -13.75 -15.91 0.59
CA ALA A 161 -12.82 -14.97 1.20
C ALA A 161 -12.35 -15.51 2.54
N ASP A 162 -11.04 -15.58 2.70
CA ASP A 162 -10.41 -16.06 3.92
C ASP A 162 -9.61 -14.91 4.53
N ILE A 163 -10.19 -14.30 5.56
CA ILE A 163 -9.62 -13.17 6.27
C ILE A 163 -8.50 -13.63 7.21
N GLU A 164 -8.45 -14.91 7.60
CA GLU A 164 -7.36 -15.42 8.44
C GLU A 164 -6.00 -15.37 7.72
N LYS A 165 -6.01 -15.40 6.37
CA LYS A 165 -4.81 -15.14 5.56
C LYS A 165 -4.16 -13.80 5.84
N ILE A 166 -4.91 -12.81 6.34
CA ILE A 166 -4.35 -11.53 6.76
C ILE A 166 -3.35 -11.75 7.89
N LYS A 167 -3.73 -12.49 8.94
CA LYS A 167 -2.86 -12.78 10.09
C LYS A 167 -1.60 -13.53 9.65
N MET A 168 -1.76 -14.57 8.82
CA MET A 168 -0.62 -15.34 8.30
C MET A 168 0.36 -14.49 7.49
N GLU A 169 -0.15 -13.60 6.62
CA GLU A 169 0.69 -12.70 5.84
C GLU A 169 1.34 -11.61 6.71
N MET A 170 0.67 -11.18 7.79
CA MET A 170 1.29 -10.29 8.77
C MET A 170 2.48 -10.94 9.46
N ASP A 171 2.32 -12.15 10.01
CA ASP A 171 3.40 -12.88 10.68
C ASP A 171 4.58 -13.09 9.74
N ARG A 172 4.29 -13.44 8.48
CA ARG A 172 5.29 -13.62 7.43
C ARG A 172 6.06 -12.34 7.14
N VAL A 173 5.39 -11.20 7.02
CA VAL A 173 6.08 -9.92 6.77
C VAL A 173 6.86 -9.49 7.99
N TYR A 174 6.28 -9.62 9.19
CA TYR A 174 6.95 -9.28 10.43
C TYR A 174 8.25 -10.07 10.62
N SER A 175 8.24 -11.39 10.34
CA SER A 175 9.44 -12.23 10.39
C SER A 175 10.56 -11.81 9.42
N LYS A 176 10.22 -11.04 8.37
CA LYS A 176 11.16 -10.55 7.37
C LYS A 176 11.68 -9.15 7.64
N ILE A 177 11.11 -8.41 8.59
CA ILE A 177 11.54 -7.05 8.92
C ILE A 177 13.06 -6.96 9.17
N PRO A 178 13.68 -7.87 9.96
CA PRO A 178 15.13 -7.82 10.17
C PRO A 178 15.94 -7.95 8.87
N GLN A 179 15.50 -8.81 7.94
CA GLN A 179 16.16 -8.98 6.63
C GLN A 179 16.01 -7.72 5.77
N ILE A 180 14.85 -7.07 5.85
CA ILE A 180 14.61 -5.80 5.14
C ILE A 180 15.51 -4.71 5.72
N GLN A 181 15.70 -4.67 7.06
CA GLN A 181 16.59 -3.73 7.72
C GLN A 181 18.05 -3.95 7.31
N GLU A 182 18.54 -5.18 7.40
CA GLU A 182 19.88 -5.56 6.96
C GLU A 182 20.12 -5.16 5.49
N LYS A 183 19.14 -5.42 4.61
CA LYS A 183 19.27 -5.06 3.21
C LYS A 183 19.31 -3.55 2.99
N PHE A 184 18.51 -2.80 3.75
CA PHE A 184 18.52 -1.34 3.70
C PHE A 184 19.87 -0.77 4.12
N GLU A 185 20.44 -1.31 5.21
CA GLU A 185 21.78 -0.95 5.67
C GLU A 185 22.86 -1.31 4.64
N GLU A 186 22.84 -2.51 4.09
CA GLU A 186 23.76 -2.94 3.03
C GLU A 186 23.75 -1.95 1.85
N LEU A 187 22.56 -1.61 1.34
CA LEU A 187 22.41 -0.70 0.21
C LEU A 187 22.82 0.74 0.53
N SER A 188 22.71 1.16 1.80
CA SER A 188 23.19 2.47 2.26
C SER A 188 24.71 2.56 2.34
N ASN A 189 25.40 1.43 2.54
CA ASN A 189 26.85 1.39 2.69
C ASN A 189 27.60 1.08 1.39
N ILE A 190 26.93 0.53 0.37
CA ILE A 190 27.56 0.20 -0.91
C ILE A 190 27.41 1.35 -1.91
N LYS A 191 28.53 1.89 -2.39
CA LYS A 191 28.55 2.88 -3.47
C LYS A 191 28.15 2.28 -4.82
N VAL A 192 27.49 3.08 -5.64
CA VAL A 192 27.20 2.71 -7.03
C VAL A 192 28.51 2.69 -7.82
N ASN A 193 28.70 1.66 -8.63
CA ASN A 193 29.85 1.53 -9.52
C ASN A 193 29.40 1.30 -10.97
N ALA A 194 30.36 1.38 -11.91
CA ALA A 194 30.09 1.23 -13.34
C ALA A 194 29.47 -0.12 -13.71
N GLU A 195 29.87 -1.20 -13.03
CA GLU A 195 29.32 -2.54 -13.27
C GLU A 195 27.84 -2.62 -12.87
N PHE A 196 27.49 -2.10 -11.70
CA PHE A 196 26.11 -2.06 -11.24
C PHE A 196 25.23 -1.18 -12.15
N MET A 197 25.76 -0.06 -12.66
CA MET A 197 25.05 0.76 -13.63
C MET A 197 24.81 0.06 -14.97
N LYS A 198 25.71 -0.83 -15.41
CA LYS A 198 25.45 -1.69 -16.58
C LYS A 198 24.29 -2.65 -16.34
N ILE A 199 24.17 -3.22 -15.14
CA ILE A 199 23.02 -4.06 -14.77
C ILE A 199 21.73 -3.24 -14.87
N ILE A 200 21.70 -2.02 -14.31
CA ILE A 200 20.56 -1.11 -14.40
C ILE A 200 20.18 -0.82 -15.86
N LEU A 201 21.17 -0.52 -16.71
CA LEU A 201 20.97 -0.26 -18.13
C LEU A 201 20.36 -1.47 -18.85
N ASN A 202 20.87 -2.67 -18.59
CA ASN A 202 20.42 -3.91 -19.21
C ASN A 202 18.98 -4.26 -18.80
N GLU A 203 18.67 -4.14 -17.51
CA GLU A 203 17.37 -4.55 -16.97
C GLU A 203 16.26 -3.51 -17.23
N LEU A 204 16.56 -2.23 -17.09
CA LEU A 204 15.57 -1.16 -17.20
C LEU A 204 15.50 -0.52 -18.61
N GLY A 205 16.54 -0.74 -19.41
CA GLY A 205 16.66 -0.25 -20.77
C GLY A 205 17.21 1.18 -20.87
N LYS A 206 17.85 1.46 -22.02
CA LYS A 206 18.54 2.73 -22.33
C LYS A 206 17.70 3.97 -22.08
N ARG A 207 16.41 3.95 -22.44
CA ARG A 207 15.51 5.10 -22.29
C ARG A 207 15.30 5.52 -20.84
N LEU A 208 15.25 4.58 -19.89
CA LEU A 208 15.10 4.93 -18.47
C LEU A 208 16.44 5.41 -17.90
N TYR A 209 17.53 4.74 -18.26
CA TYR A 209 18.90 5.08 -17.86
C TYR A 209 19.31 6.50 -18.28
N GLU A 210 19.00 6.92 -19.51
CA GLU A 210 19.29 8.27 -20.00
C GLU A 210 18.50 9.34 -19.23
N LYS A 211 17.25 9.05 -18.87
CA LYS A 211 16.34 10.01 -18.23
C LYS A 211 16.64 10.25 -16.75
N ILE A 212 17.34 9.33 -16.10
CA ILE A 212 17.88 9.51 -14.74
C ILE A 212 19.30 10.08 -14.75
N ASN A 213 19.83 10.44 -15.91
CA ASN A 213 21.18 10.98 -16.10
C ASN A 213 22.27 10.06 -15.52
N GLY A 214 22.26 8.79 -15.94
CA GLY A 214 23.14 7.73 -15.43
C GLY A 214 24.64 8.11 -15.34
N ASP A 215 25.11 8.97 -16.24
CA ASP A 215 26.52 9.40 -16.28
C ASP A 215 26.84 10.46 -15.19
N ALA A 216 25.88 11.33 -14.85
CA ALA A 216 26.04 12.26 -13.73
C ALA A 216 26.03 11.54 -12.37
N LEU A 217 25.29 10.43 -12.27
CA LEU A 217 25.30 9.55 -11.09
C LEU A 217 26.65 8.86 -10.89
N LEU A 218 27.26 8.37 -11.97
CA LEU A 218 28.58 7.72 -11.97
C LEU A 218 29.72 8.68 -11.60
N LEU A 219 29.65 9.92 -12.09
CA LEU A 219 30.66 10.95 -11.81
C LEU A 219 30.60 11.47 -10.37
N SER A 220 29.51 11.21 -9.65
CA SER A 220 29.31 11.80 -8.32
C SER A 220 30.12 11.14 -7.20
N ASN A 221 30.63 9.89 -7.33
CA ASN A 221 31.36 9.11 -6.31
C ASN A 221 30.77 9.11 -4.86
N THR A 222 29.58 9.66 -4.69
CA THR A 222 28.92 9.97 -3.42
C THR A 222 27.57 9.25 -3.31
N PHE A 223 27.05 8.69 -4.41
CA PHE A 223 25.79 7.95 -4.41
C PHE A 223 25.95 6.50 -3.94
N ASN A 224 25.23 6.14 -2.88
CA ASN A 224 25.03 4.75 -2.48
C ASN A 224 23.87 4.11 -3.28
N ARG A 225 23.79 2.77 -3.22
CA ARG A 225 22.78 2.01 -3.96
C ARG A 225 21.37 2.34 -3.46
N LEU A 226 21.18 2.63 -2.18
CA LEU A 226 19.88 3.03 -1.64
C LEU A 226 19.37 4.35 -2.26
N GLN A 227 20.24 5.34 -2.40
CA GLN A 227 19.90 6.61 -3.05
C GLN A 227 19.57 6.42 -4.53
N LEU A 228 20.29 5.55 -5.24
CA LEU A 228 19.96 5.19 -6.63
C LEU A 228 18.61 4.47 -6.72
N PHE A 229 18.34 3.53 -5.81
CA PHE A 229 17.04 2.88 -5.70
C PHE A 229 15.91 3.89 -5.50
N ASN A 230 16.09 4.86 -4.60
CA ASN A 230 15.13 5.92 -4.32
C ASN A 230 14.89 6.82 -5.54
N LEU A 231 15.94 7.21 -6.25
CA LEU A 231 15.84 8.00 -7.47
C LEU A 231 15.07 7.27 -8.58
N LEU A 232 15.38 5.99 -8.79
CA LEU A 232 14.72 5.14 -9.78
C LEU A 232 13.23 4.99 -9.47
N THR A 233 12.89 4.69 -8.23
CA THR A 233 11.50 4.51 -7.80
C THR A 233 10.70 5.81 -7.83
N GLN A 234 11.32 6.94 -7.50
CA GLN A 234 10.73 8.27 -7.65
C GLN A 234 10.43 8.56 -9.13
N TYR A 235 11.40 8.36 -10.01
CA TYR A 235 11.21 8.58 -11.44
C TYR A 235 10.06 7.74 -12.00
N VAL A 236 10.03 6.45 -11.66
CA VAL A 236 8.97 5.53 -12.11
C VAL A 236 7.61 5.97 -11.60
N SER A 237 7.51 6.40 -10.34
CA SER A 237 6.24 6.79 -9.73
C SER A 237 5.67 8.09 -10.30
N HIS A 238 6.51 9.04 -10.73
CA HIS A 238 6.07 10.34 -11.24
C HIS A 238 5.93 10.40 -12.76
N ASN A 239 6.75 9.63 -13.50
CA ASN A 239 6.94 9.85 -14.93
C ASN A 239 6.52 8.65 -15.80
N ILE A 240 6.21 7.50 -15.20
CA ILE A 240 5.77 6.29 -15.91
C ILE A 240 4.26 6.10 -15.71
N LYS A 241 3.57 5.74 -16.78
CA LYS A 241 2.13 5.44 -16.73
C LYS A 241 1.84 4.26 -15.80
N GLN A 242 0.70 4.33 -15.12
CA GLN A 242 0.30 3.40 -14.06
C GLN A 242 0.28 1.92 -14.48
N ASP A 243 -0.07 1.64 -15.75
CA ASP A 243 -0.10 0.30 -16.36
C ASP A 243 1.29 -0.34 -16.47
N ARG A 244 2.34 0.47 -16.63
CA ARG A 244 3.74 0.01 -16.73
C ARG A 244 4.52 0.18 -15.43
N MET A 245 4.00 0.99 -14.50
CA MET A 245 4.65 1.31 -13.23
C MET A 245 5.00 0.05 -12.44
N LEU A 246 4.04 -0.89 -12.30
CA LEU A 246 4.24 -2.14 -11.57
C LEU A 246 5.38 -2.99 -12.17
N HIS A 247 5.47 -3.06 -13.50
CA HIS A 247 6.52 -3.79 -14.19
C HIS A 247 7.91 -3.23 -13.85
N TYR A 248 8.07 -1.91 -13.93
CA TYR A 248 9.35 -1.26 -13.59
C TYR A 248 9.66 -1.33 -12.10
N GLN A 249 8.67 -1.18 -11.22
CA GLN A 249 8.85 -1.34 -9.77
C GLN A 249 9.36 -2.74 -9.43
N ASN A 250 8.78 -3.79 -10.02
CA ASN A 250 9.23 -5.17 -9.82
C ASN A 250 10.66 -5.38 -10.34
N LYS A 251 10.98 -4.87 -11.53
CA LYS A 251 12.35 -4.94 -12.06
C LYS A 251 13.36 -4.26 -11.15
N ILE A 252 13.04 -3.05 -10.68
CA ILE A 252 13.91 -2.32 -9.73
C ILE A 252 14.04 -3.13 -8.44
N SER A 253 12.94 -3.63 -7.86
CA SER A 253 13.02 -4.43 -6.64
C SER A 253 13.92 -5.65 -6.80
N ASN A 254 13.81 -6.37 -7.92
CA ASN A 254 14.64 -7.54 -8.23
C ASN A 254 16.14 -7.18 -8.34
N ILE A 255 16.49 -6.07 -9.00
CA ILE A 255 17.90 -5.65 -9.15
C ILE A 255 18.54 -5.36 -7.79
N PHE A 256 17.79 -4.73 -6.89
CA PHE A 256 18.26 -4.37 -5.56
C PHE A 256 18.02 -5.48 -4.52
N VAL A 257 17.41 -6.60 -4.93
CA VAL A 257 17.03 -7.75 -4.10
C VAL A 257 16.23 -7.30 -2.87
N MET A 258 15.20 -6.48 -3.11
CA MET A 258 14.27 -5.98 -2.11
C MET A 258 12.84 -6.42 -2.37
#